data_AF-A0AAV4M9I8-F1
#
_entry.id   AF-A0AAV4M9I8-F1
#
_cell.length_a   1.000
_cell.length_b   1.000
_cell.length_c   1.000
_cell.angle_alpha   90.00
_cell.angle_beta   90.00
_cell.angle_gamma   90.00
#
_symmetry.space_group_name_H-M   'P 1'
#
loop_
_entity.id
_entity.type
_entity.pdbx_description
1 polymer ?
#
loop_
_entity_poly.entity_id
_entity_poly.type
_entity_poly.pdbx_seq_one_letter_code
_entity_poly.pdbx_strand_id
1 'polypeptide(L)'
;MLVTNWFDCPFIIIEMSTFTLTLDCASLGPEINIKDQLEPTLLCDVPITSQLLLEIDGGPIIITIPFRTVKESISMFNHDKLGCDVSIWTDKLSLALEVAPQLKTGTVWVNSQNLFDAAAAYGGASLGSNSIEGGIEVFYNHLNFRIPVSKKYSKEEADQEIKSYGLDTPSGFKVKSDQSIKHSYEHHIGGSYKKSAGNSYLIIQDSNKKPYAYVANGSSSDIKDAVSNAVAAQPKWETVDKYKRSEIFRKTSNALKGKKEEFITQLHDLTGKEISKCTEEVDSTIHHLITLSIYVATKEKESLDTKFSGQVFKDFLPVGVIGIQCPDQDPLLSFAYLVSTAVIYGNTVAVIPSENFPCLALKMCEIFRSSGIPSGVVNVVCGNRPHLTRHLCSNLNVSALWFVEGHAFINHSRTVYPRRVFDCRDVWKLTYINKCRASMESTQIKVTYMPAGTIFAN
;
A
#
# COMPACT_ATOMS: atom_id res chain seq x y z
N MET A 1 19.16 11.46 -25.17
CA MET A 1 19.70 11.82 -26.49
C MET A 1 21.11 12.36 -26.26
N LEU A 2 22.12 11.74 -26.88
CA LEU A 2 23.48 12.27 -26.94
C LEU A 2 23.46 13.50 -27.84
N VAL A 3 23.58 14.68 -27.25
CA VAL A 3 23.98 15.90 -27.94
C VAL A 3 25.20 16.41 -27.19
N THR A 4 26.30 16.54 -27.93
CA THR A 4 27.63 16.84 -27.42
C THR A 4 27.80 18.33 -27.09
N ASN A 5 28.73 18.56 -26.14
CA ASN A 5 29.41 19.80 -25.75
C ASN A 5 28.79 20.72 -24.68
N TRP A 6 29.44 20.66 -23.51
CA TRP A 6 29.84 21.77 -22.63
C TRP A 6 28.74 22.67 -22.05
N PHE A 7 28.18 22.26 -20.90
CA PHE A 7 28.33 22.91 -19.59
C PHE A 7 27.49 22.13 -18.55
N ASP A 8 28.06 21.96 -17.36
CA ASP A 8 27.57 21.33 -16.12
C ASP A 8 26.05 21.25 -15.85
N CYS A 9 25.32 20.30 -16.44
CA CYS A 9 23.99 19.87 -15.97
C CYS A 9 23.73 18.37 -16.27
N PRO A 10 23.37 17.53 -15.27
CA PRO A 10 22.86 16.18 -15.54
C PRO A 10 21.43 16.28 -16.10
N PHE A 11 21.15 15.60 -17.21
CA PHE A 11 19.80 15.49 -17.76
C PHE A 11 19.19 14.14 -17.38
N ILE A 12 17.95 14.14 -16.88
CA ILE A 12 17.13 12.94 -16.72
C ILE A 12 16.17 12.92 -17.90
N ILE A 13 16.15 11.81 -18.64
CA ILE A 13 15.15 11.56 -19.68
C ILE A 13 14.03 10.79 -18.99
N ILE A 14 12.91 11.48 -18.75
CA ILE A 14 11.67 10.86 -18.30
C ILE A 14 10.89 10.54 -19.57
N GLU A 15 11.05 9.32 -20.09
CA GLU A 15 10.19 8.80 -21.15
C GLU A 15 8.98 8.14 -20.45
N MET A 16 7.77 8.64 -20.68
CA MET A 16 6.55 7.95 -20.26
C MET A 16 6.18 6.96 -21.35
N SER A 17 6.58 5.70 -21.22
CA SER A 17 6.32 4.70 -22.24
C SER A 17 4.90 4.11 -22.10
N THR A 18 3.96 4.60 -22.91
CA THR A 18 2.77 3.84 -23.31
C THR A 18 2.59 3.97 -24.82
N PHE A 19 2.97 2.93 -25.55
CA PHE A 19 2.56 2.78 -26.95
C PHE A 19 1.03 2.73 -27.02
N THR A 20 0.38 3.59 -27.83
CA THR A 20 -0.58 3.26 -28.92
C THR A 20 -1.43 4.49 -29.35
N LEU A 21 -1.54 4.69 -30.67
CA LEU A 21 -2.35 5.63 -31.48
C LEU A 21 -3.64 6.22 -30.84
N THR A 22 -3.90 7.55 -30.93
CA THR A 22 -4.67 8.29 -31.97
C THR A 22 -4.62 9.83 -31.73
N LEU A 23 -4.74 10.62 -32.82
CA LEU A 23 -4.75 12.09 -33.00
C LEU A 23 -5.30 12.99 -31.87
N ASP A 24 -4.77 14.22 -31.79
CA ASP A 24 -5.52 15.38 -31.29
C ASP A 24 -5.89 16.37 -32.42
N CYS A 25 -7.16 16.75 -32.41
CA CYS A 25 -7.83 17.65 -33.34
C CYS A 25 -7.85 19.06 -32.75
N ALA A 26 -6.98 19.99 -33.19
CA ALA A 26 -7.23 21.42 -32.91
C ALA A 26 -6.55 22.47 -33.80
N SER A 27 -5.61 22.15 -34.71
CA SER A 27 -4.82 23.23 -35.34
C SER A 27 -4.40 23.04 -36.80
N LEU A 28 -5.16 22.27 -37.60
CA LEU A 28 -4.88 22.15 -39.03
C LEU A 28 -5.99 22.79 -39.86
N GLY A 29 -5.63 23.86 -40.58
CA GLY A 29 -6.50 24.51 -41.57
C GLY A 29 -6.92 23.55 -42.71
N PRO A 30 -7.83 23.99 -43.60
CA PRO A 30 -8.72 23.08 -44.34
C PRO A 30 -8.08 22.26 -45.47
N GLU A 31 -6.75 22.24 -45.63
CA GLU A 31 -6.09 21.43 -46.64
C GLU A 31 -4.75 20.89 -46.14
N ILE A 32 -4.76 19.76 -45.44
CA ILE A 32 -3.56 18.94 -45.25
C ILE A 32 -3.85 17.55 -45.78
N ASN A 33 -3.19 17.24 -46.88
CA ASN A 33 -3.08 15.91 -47.44
C ASN A 33 -2.24 15.07 -46.46
N ILE A 34 -2.90 14.38 -45.53
CA ILE A 34 -2.25 13.53 -44.52
C ILE A 34 -1.60 12.36 -45.25
N LYS A 35 -0.32 12.49 -45.58
CA LYS A 35 0.54 11.33 -45.76
C LYS A 35 0.66 10.65 -44.40
N ASP A 36 0.45 9.34 -44.36
CA ASP A 36 0.34 8.47 -43.18
C ASP A 36 1.55 8.40 -42.22
N GLN A 37 2.34 9.47 -42.03
CA GLN A 37 3.52 9.49 -41.17
C GLN A 37 3.55 10.73 -40.27
N LEU A 38 3.51 10.48 -38.95
CA LEU A 38 3.87 11.47 -37.94
C LEU A 38 5.39 11.57 -37.87
N GLU A 39 5.93 12.78 -37.99
CA GLU A 39 7.38 13.00 -37.88
C GLU A 39 7.83 13.06 -36.41
N PRO A 40 9.02 12.54 -36.07
CA PRO A 40 9.61 12.70 -34.75
C PRO A 40 9.68 14.17 -34.34
N THR A 41 9.04 14.52 -33.23
CA THR A 41 8.89 15.91 -32.78
C THR A 41 9.51 16.08 -31.39
N LEU A 42 10.34 17.11 -31.21
CA LEU A 42 10.93 17.46 -29.92
C LEU A 42 10.35 18.79 -29.45
N LEU A 43 9.67 18.77 -28.31
CA LEU A 43 9.16 19.96 -27.63
C LEU A 43 10.11 20.32 -26.49
N CYS A 44 10.90 21.37 -26.70
CA CYS A 44 11.92 21.80 -25.74
C CYS A 44 11.38 22.76 -24.69
N ASP A 45 11.98 22.72 -23.50
CA ASP A 45 11.82 23.70 -22.42
C ASP A 45 10.36 23.95 -22.02
N VAL A 46 9.55 22.88 -22.03
CA VAL A 46 8.14 22.94 -21.67
C VAL A 46 8.03 23.21 -20.17
N PRO A 47 7.28 24.24 -19.73
CA PRO A 47 7.05 24.48 -18.31
C PRO A 47 6.34 23.30 -17.65
N ILE A 48 6.71 22.95 -16.41
CA ILE A 48 6.10 21.83 -15.68
C ILE A 48 4.58 21.99 -15.43
N THR A 49 4.08 23.22 -15.48
CA THR A 49 2.65 23.54 -15.32
C THR A 49 1.89 23.50 -16.65
N SER A 50 2.54 23.12 -17.75
CA SER A 50 1.91 23.07 -19.07
C SER A 50 0.85 21.99 -19.13
N GLN A 51 -0.33 22.33 -19.66
CA GLN A 51 -1.42 21.37 -19.91
C GLN A 51 -1.01 20.29 -20.92
N LEU A 52 -0.04 20.57 -21.79
CA LEU A 52 0.53 19.60 -22.74
C LEU A 52 1.03 18.32 -22.07
N LEU A 53 1.50 18.40 -20.82
CA LEU A 53 1.97 17.23 -20.06
C LEU A 53 0.84 16.30 -19.61
N LEU A 54 -0.41 16.77 -19.66
CA LEU A 54 -1.62 16.00 -19.36
C LEU A 54 -2.38 15.58 -20.62
N GLU A 55 -2.24 16.35 -21.71
CA GLU A 55 -3.00 16.20 -22.96
C GLU A 55 -2.28 15.35 -23.99
N ILE A 56 -0.94 15.35 -24.00
CA ILE A 56 -0.16 14.55 -24.95
C ILE A 56 -0.17 13.09 -24.49
N ASP A 57 -1.03 12.31 -25.14
CA ASP A 57 -1.06 10.85 -25.03
C ASP A 57 -0.62 10.23 -26.37
N GLY A 58 0.66 9.85 -26.45
CA GLY A 58 1.24 9.11 -27.58
C GLY A 58 1.86 9.94 -28.72
N GLY A 59 2.26 9.23 -29.79
CA GLY A 59 2.97 9.79 -30.95
C GLY A 59 4.51 9.83 -30.77
N PRO A 60 5.28 10.08 -31.85
CA PRO A 60 6.74 10.17 -31.78
C PRO A 60 7.18 11.54 -31.23
N ILE A 61 6.62 11.96 -30.10
CA ILE A 61 6.86 13.26 -29.47
C ILE A 61 7.70 13.06 -28.23
N ILE A 62 8.80 13.81 -28.11
CA ILE A 62 9.60 13.90 -26.89
C ILE A 62 9.40 15.29 -26.31
N ILE A 63 9.11 15.37 -25.02
CA ILE A 63 9.01 16.62 -24.28
C ILE A 63 10.23 16.72 -23.36
N THR A 64 10.90 17.87 -23.35
CA THR A 64 11.97 18.13 -22.39
C THR A 64 11.54 19.19 -21.38
N ILE A 65 11.81 18.90 -20.11
CA ILE A 65 11.60 19.81 -19.00
C ILE A 65 12.94 19.96 -18.29
N PRO A 66 13.57 21.14 -18.30
CA PRO A 66 14.81 21.36 -17.59
C PRO A 66 14.57 21.38 -16.07
N PHE A 67 15.56 20.93 -15.31
CA PHE A 67 15.62 21.07 -13.86
C PHE A 67 17.03 21.53 -13.47
N ARG A 68 17.17 22.14 -12.29
CA ARG A 68 18.44 22.67 -11.79
C ARG A 68 19.10 21.77 -10.76
N THR A 69 18.30 20.99 -10.05
CA THR A 69 18.81 20.12 -8.98
C THR A 69 18.24 18.72 -9.06
N VAL A 70 19.00 17.75 -8.54
CA VAL A 70 18.56 16.35 -8.44
C VAL A 70 17.29 16.21 -7.58
N LYS A 71 17.17 17.03 -6.52
CA LYS A 71 15.97 17.03 -5.66
C LYS A 71 14.74 17.50 -6.42
N GLU A 72 14.91 18.52 -7.26
CA GLU A 72 13.85 19.01 -8.14
C GLU A 72 13.42 17.91 -9.10
N SER A 73 14.36 17.26 -9.80
CA SER A 73 14.02 16.19 -10.75
C SER A 73 13.29 15.00 -10.12
N ILE A 74 13.70 14.57 -8.91
CA ILE A 74 12.99 13.53 -8.14
C ILE A 74 11.57 13.99 -7.80
N SER A 75 11.41 15.23 -7.36
CA SER A 75 10.11 15.78 -6.98
C SER A 75 9.19 15.90 -8.20
N MET A 76 9.72 16.30 -9.35
CA MET A 76 9.01 16.37 -10.62
C MET A 76 8.51 14.99 -11.05
N PHE A 77 9.40 13.99 -11.08
CA PHE A 77 9.04 12.63 -11.45
C PHE A 77 8.00 12.04 -10.49
N ASN A 78 8.21 12.18 -9.17
CA ASN A 78 7.31 11.60 -8.17
C ASN A 78 5.96 12.30 -8.05
N HIS A 79 5.79 13.50 -8.63
CA HIS A 79 4.50 14.17 -8.71
C HIS A 79 3.62 13.54 -9.81
N ASP A 80 4.24 13.02 -10.87
CA ASP A 80 3.47 12.35 -11.92
C ASP A 80 2.75 11.11 -11.37
N LYS A 81 1.51 10.93 -11.84
CA LYS A 81 0.61 9.89 -11.37
C LYS A 81 0.70 8.61 -12.18
N LEU A 82 1.47 8.57 -13.28
CA LEU A 82 1.60 7.39 -14.15
C LEU A 82 2.81 6.53 -13.78
N GLY A 83 3.95 7.14 -13.40
CA GLY A 83 5.09 6.48 -12.73
C GLY A 83 5.40 5.05 -13.23
N CYS A 84 5.55 4.93 -14.56
CA CYS A 84 5.81 3.67 -15.25
C CYS A 84 7.28 3.26 -15.06
N ASP A 85 8.17 3.97 -15.73
CA ASP A 85 9.59 3.66 -15.91
C ASP A 85 10.42 4.94 -15.99
N VAL A 86 11.73 4.83 -15.78
CA VAL A 86 12.62 5.99 -15.84
C VAL A 86 14.04 5.60 -16.22
N SER A 87 14.73 6.51 -16.90
CA SER A 87 16.17 6.39 -17.10
C SER A 87 16.99 7.54 -16.57
N ILE A 88 18.08 7.18 -15.92
CA ILE A 88 19.04 8.08 -15.29
C ILE A 88 20.31 8.05 -16.14
N TRP A 89 20.69 9.20 -16.68
CA TRP A 89 21.92 9.36 -17.45
C TRP A 89 22.94 10.19 -16.66
N THR A 90 24.02 9.56 -16.24
CA THR A 90 25.08 10.18 -15.44
C THR A 90 26.39 9.40 -15.53
N ASP A 91 27.51 10.11 -15.55
CA ASP A 91 28.86 9.54 -15.41
C ASP A 91 29.19 9.19 -13.94
N LYS A 92 28.53 9.86 -12.99
CA LYS A 92 28.68 9.64 -11.55
C LYS A 92 27.82 8.49 -11.07
N LEU A 93 28.45 7.34 -10.82
CA LEU A 93 27.78 6.15 -10.26
C LEU A 93 27.11 6.43 -8.90
N SER A 94 27.77 7.20 -8.02
CA SER A 94 27.21 7.57 -6.72
C SER A 94 25.88 8.31 -6.85
N LEU A 95 25.76 9.20 -7.84
CA LEU A 95 24.53 9.92 -8.11
C LEU A 95 23.42 8.98 -8.59
N ALA A 96 23.73 8.04 -9.50
CA ALA A 96 22.75 7.05 -9.95
C ALA A 96 22.22 6.18 -8.80
N LEU A 97 23.13 5.70 -7.94
CA LEU A 97 22.81 4.89 -6.77
C LEU A 97 21.99 5.65 -5.70
N GLU A 98 22.19 6.96 -5.59
CA GLU A 98 21.41 7.81 -4.69
C GLU A 98 20.00 8.09 -5.24
N VAL A 99 19.88 8.34 -6.55
CA VAL A 99 18.63 8.76 -7.19
C VAL A 99 17.68 7.58 -7.44
N ALA A 100 18.18 6.45 -7.96
CA ALA A 100 17.34 5.32 -8.37
C ALA A 100 16.37 4.82 -7.26
N PRO A 101 16.77 4.70 -5.99
CA PRO A 101 15.85 4.30 -4.92
C PRO A 101 14.73 5.31 -4.64
N GLN A 102 14.96 6.61 -4.88
CA GLN A 102 14.05 7.71 -4.54
C GLN A 102 12.93 7.94 -5.58
N LEU A 103 13.08 7.43 -6.80
CA LEU A 103 12.08 7.56 -7.87
C LEU A 103 10.94 6.54 -7.67
N LYS A 104 9.67 6.98 -7.68
CA LYS A 104 8.50 6.13 -7.47
C LYS A 104 8.08 5.44 -8.77
N THR A 105 8.82 4.41 -9.13
CA THR A 105 8.63 3.58 -10.34
C THR A 105 9.02 2.13 -10.05
N GLY A 106 8.46 1.19 -10.83
CA GLY A 106 8.87 -0.20 -10.77
C GLY A 106 10.11 -0.51 -11.61
N THR A 107 10.55 0.37 -12.51
CA THR A 107 11.74 0.12 -13.34
C THR A 107 12.60 1.36 -13.50
N VAL A 108 13.89 1.20 -13.22
CA VAL A 108 14.91 2.23 -13.40
C VAL A 108 16.02 1.68 -14.29
N TRP A 109 16.35 2.39 -15.36
CA TRP A 109 17.52 2.10 -16.18
C TRP A 109 18.61 3.14 -15.92
N VAL A 110 19.83 2.71 -15.62
CA VAL A 110 20.98 3.62 -15.46
C VAL A 110 21.85 3.52 -16.70
N ASN A 111 22.04 4.65 -17.40
CA ASN A 111 22.80 4.75 -18.65
C ASN A 111 22.34 3.76 -19.74
N SER A 112 21.05 3.40 -19.70
CA SER A 112 20.37 2.56 -20.68
C SER A 112 18.89 2.95 -20.72
N GLN A 113 18.13 2.41 -21.67
CA GLN A 113 16.69 2.65 -21.79
C GLN A 113 16.05 1.43 -22.48
N ASN A 114 14.80 1.11 -22.12
CA ASN A 114 13.98 0.10 -22.80
C ASN A 114 14.64 -1.30 -22.86
N LEU A 115 15.32 -1.70 -21.79
CA LEU A 115 15.85 -3.06 -21.64
C LEU A 115 14.81 -3.94 -20.94
N PHE A 116 14.32 -4.97 -21.65
CA PHE A 116 13.30 -5.89 -21.15
C PHE A 116 13.82 -7.33 -21.18
N ASP A 117 13.86 -7.97 -20.01
CA ASP A 117 14.25 -9.37 -19.87
C ASP A 117 13.11 -10.15 -19.20
N ALA A 118 12.84 -11.36 -19.65
CA ALA A 118 11.78 -12.20 -19.10
C ALA A 118 12.00 -12.57 -17.62
N ALA A 119 13.24 -12.56 -17.13
CA ALA A 119 13.57 -12.81 -15.72
C ALA A 119 13.36 -11.57 -14.82
N ALA A 120 13.29 -10.38 -15.41
CA ALA A 120 13.17 -9.12 -14.69
C ALA A 120 11.72 -8.60 -14.74
N ALA A 121 11.16 -8.33 -13.57
CA ALA A 121 9.85 -7.73 -13.46
C ALA A 121 9.85 -6.28 -13.99
N TYR A 122 8.86 -5.95 -14.82
CA TYR A 122 8.58 -4.61 -15.34
C TYR A 122 7.14 -4.22 -15.01
N GLY A 123 6.91 -2.95 -14.66
CA GLY A 123 5.56 -2.48 -14.31
C GLY A 123 5.57 -1.16 -13.54
N GLY A 124 4.43 -0.46 -13.56
CA GLY A 124 4.29 0.84 -12.89
C GLY A 124 4.22 0.74 -11.36
N ALA A 125 4.62 1.83 -10.69
CA ALA A 125 4.56 1.97 -9.23
C ALA A 125 3.66 3.09 -8.73
N SER A 126 2.96 3.76 -9.64
CA SER A 126 2.11 4.89 -9.32
C SER A 126 0.66 4.47 -9.06
N LEU A 127 -0.19 5.46 -8.77
CA LEU A 127 -1.63 5.31 -8.56
C LEU A 127 -2.33 4.71 -9.80
N GLY A 128 -2.32 3.38 -9.90
CA GLY A 128 -3.32 2.66 -10.70
C GLY A 128 -2.83 1.43 -11.43
N SER A 129 -1.55 1.35 -11.79
CA SER A 129 -0.98 0.15 -12.39
C SER A 129 -0.26 -0.65 -11.31
N ASN A 130 -0.83 -1.81 -10.96
CA ASN A 130 -0.12 -2.87 -10.24
C ASN A 130 0.20 -4.04 -11.17
N SER A 131 0.15 -3.77 -12.48
CA SER A 131 0.50 -4.73 -13.50
C SER A 131 2.00 -4.89 -13.45
N ILE A 132 2.41 -6.08 -13.03
CA ILE A 132 3.78 -6.55 -13.16
C ILE A 132 3.76 -7.54 -14.32
N GLU A 133 4.75 -7.43 -15.20
CA GLU A 133 5.04 -8.35 -16.30
C GLU A 133 6.50 -8.81 -16.16
N GLY A 134 6.82 -10.03 -16.61
CA GLY A 134 8.16 -10.61 -16.40
C GLY A 134 8.46 -11.04 -14.95
N GLY A 135 9.47 -11.89 -14.79
CA GLY A 135 9.88 -12.44 -13.51
C GLY A 135 8.98 -13.57 -12.99
N ILE A 136 9.38 -14.15 -11.85
CA ILE A 136 8.61 -15.20 -11.19
C ILE A 136 7.32 -14.65 -10.55
N GLU A 137 7.30 -13.34 -10.31
CA GLU A 137 6.26 -12.67 -9.53
C GLU A 137 4.94 -12.55 -10.27
N VAL A 138 4.99 -12.50 -11.60
CA VAL A 138 3.81 -12.63 -12.46
C VAL A 138 3.06 -13.92 -12.17
N PHE A 139 3.77 -15.04 -11.97
CA PHE A 139 3.11 -16.29 -11.65
C PHE A 139 2.33 -16.21 -10.35
N TYR A 140 2.74 -15.40 -9.37
CA TYR A 140 1.96 -15.25 -8.14
C TYR A 140 0.59 -14.57 -8.37
N ASN A 141 0.47 -13.73 -9.41
CA ASN A 141 -0.82 -13.14 -9.80
C ASN A 141 -1.73 -14.14 -10.52
N HIS A 142 -1.15 -15.07 -11.29
CA HIS A 142 -1.91 -16.07 -12.05
C HIS A 142 -2.15 -17.37 -11.28
N LEU A 143 -1.35 -17.65 -10.26
CA LEU A 143 -1.50 -18.81 -9.40
C LEU A 143 -2.45 -18.46 -8.25
N ASN A 144 -3.67 -19.00 -8.32
CA ASN A 144 -4.57 -18.99 -7.17
C ASN A 144 -3.96 -19.86 -6.06
N PHE A 145 -3.26 -19.23 -5.12
CA PHE A 145 -2.82 -19.88 -3.89
C PHE A 145 -4.03 -20.31 -3.06
N ARG A 146 -4.62 -21.47 -3.34
CA ARG A 146 -5.50 -22.32 -2.49
C ARG A 146 -6.52 -21.61 -1.56
N ILE A 147 -6.85 -20.35 -1.78
CA ILE A 147 -7.95 -19.63 -1.16
C ILE A 147 -9.04 -19.69 -2.23
N PRO A 148 -10.18 -20.35 -1.96
CA PRO A 148 -11.30 -20.38 -2.88
C PRO A 148 -11.73 -18.94 -3.18
N VAL A 149 -11.36 -18.41 -4.35
CA VAL A 149 -11.70 -17.05 -4.73
C VAL A 149 -13.18 -16.99 -5.02
N SER A 150 -13.86 -16.14 -4.24
CA SER A 150 -15.19 -15.57 -4.44
C SER A 150 -16.35 -16.55 -4.52
N LYS A 151 -17.37 -16.28 -3.68
CA LYS A 151 -18.75 -16.57 -4.04
C LYS A 151 -18.95 -15.96 -5.44
N LYS A 152 -19.34 -16.77 -6.44
CA LYS A 152 -19.72 -16.23 -7.74
C LYS A 152 -21.01 -15.44 -7.51
N TYR A 153 -20.91 -14.11 -7.53
CA TYR A 153 -22.07 -13.24 -7.47
C TYR A 153 -22.81 -13.33 -8.80
N SER A 154 -24.14 -13.39 -8.75
CA SER A 154 -24.92 -13.05 -9.93
C SER A 154 -24.72 -11.56 -10.27
N LYS A 155 -24.99 -11.17 -11.52
CA LYS A 155 -24.87 -9.76 -11.91
C LYS A 155 -25.80 -8.88 -11.07
N GLU A 156 -26.99 -9.37 -10.78
CA GLU A 156 -28.00 -8.66 -9.98
C GLU A 156 -27.55 -8.49 -8.52
N GLU A 157 -26.97 -9.53 -7.90
CA GLU A 157 -26.43 -9.45 -6.54
C GLU A 157 -25.29 -8.42 -6.45
N ALA A 158 -24.38 -8.43 -7.43
CA ALA A 158 -23.28 -7.48 -7.50
C ALA A 158 -23.78 -6.04 -7.68
N ASP A 159 -24.75 -5.81 -8.57
CA ASP A 159 -25.33 -4.48 -8.81
C ASP A 159 -26.07 -3.95 -7.58
N GLN A 160 -26.74 -4.82 -6.83
CA GLN A 160 -27.40 -4.45 -5.56
C GLN A 160 -26.37 -4.08 -4.50
N GLU A 161 -25.32 -4.88 -4.32
CA GLU A 161 -24.23 -4.60 -3.38
C GLU A 161 -23.55 -3.27 -3.71
N ILE A 162 -23.22 -3.01 -4.98
CA ILE A 162 -22.60 -1.74 -5.41
C ILE A 162 -23.47 -0.54 -5.02
N LYS A 163 -24.81 -0.67 -5.14
CA LYS A 163 -25.75 0.40 -4.81
C LYS A 163 -25.92 0.60 -3.31
N SER A 164 -25.99 -0.46 -2.51
CA SER A 164 -26.35 -0.37 -1.09
C SER A 164 -25.16 -0.35 -0.13
N TYR A 165 -23.98 -0.83 -0.53
CA TYR A 165 -22.85 -1.04 0.37
C TYR A 165 -22.39 0.26 1.06
N GLY A 166 -22.46 0.27 2.39
CA GLY A 166 -21.99 1.37 3.23
C GLY A 166 -22.81 2.66 3.14
N LEU A 167 -24.03 2.62 2.59
CA LEU A 167 -24.94 3.77 2.58
C LEU A 167 -25.59 4.02 3.94
N ASP A 168 -25.75 2.97 4.75
CA ASP A 168 -26.33 3.10 6.09
C ASP A 168 -25.37 3.89 6.98
N THR A 169 -25.80 5.08 7.40
CA THR A 169 -25.12 5.78 8.50
C THR A 169 -25.45 5.07 9.80
N PRO A 170 -24.45 4.57 10.54
CA PRO A 170 -24.72 3.82 11.76
C PRO A 170 -25.43 4.69 12.80
N SER A 171 -26.58 4.20 13.27
CA SER A 171 -27.34 4.79 14.36
C SER A 171 -26.63 4.49 15.69
N GLY A 172 -25.55 5.21 15.98
CA GLY A 172 -24.99 5.21 17.32
C GLY A 172 -25.79 6.13 18.25
N PHE A 173 -25.72 5.84 19.55
CA PHE A 173 -26.36 6.67 20.56
C PHE A 173 -25.30 7.60 21.18
N LYS A 174 -25.76 8.75 21.69
CA LYS A 174 -24.96 9.58 22.57
C LYS A 174 -24.95 8.93 23.95
N VAL A 175 -23.77 8.70 24.50
CA VAL A 175 -23.62 8.02 25.80
C VAL A 175 -24.45 8.73 26.87
N LYS A 176 -25.49 8.04 27.38
CA LYS A 176 -26.03 8.30 28.70
C LYS A 176 -25.25 7.43 29.65
N SER A 177 -24.61 8.02 30.66
CA SER A 177 -23.71 7.34 31.59
C SER A 177 -24.43 6.21 32.34
N ASP A 178 -24.30 4.98 31.86
CA ASP A 178 -24.71 3.78 32.59
C ASP A 178 -23.53 3.30 33.43
N GLN A 179 -23.71 3.21 34.76
CA GLN A 179 -22.64 2.87 35.71
C GLN A 179 -22.23 1.39 35.66
N SER A 180 -22.94 0.57 34.86
CA SER A 180 -22.71 -0.87 34.75
C SER A 180 -21.56 -1.27 33.80
N ILE A 181 -21.16 -0.40 32.87
CA ILE A 181 -20.11 -0.69 31.88
C ILE A 181 -18.74 -0.23 32.41
N LYS A 182 -17.78 -1.15 32.46
CA LYS A 182 -16.45 -0.92 33.06
C LYS A 182 -15.42 -0.29 32.12
N HIS A 183 -15.62 -0.39 30.80
CA HIS A 183 -14.61 -0.02 29.81
C HIS A 183 -15.19 0.91 28.73
N SER A 184 -14.44 1.96 28.40
CA SER A 184 -14.72 2.85 27.27
C SER A 184 -13.46 2.96 26.42
N TYR A 185 -13.60 2.71 25.12
CA TYR A 185 -12.52 2.73 24.16
C TYR A 185 -12.76 3.78 23.08
N GLU A 186 -11.72 4.52 22.77
CA GLU A 186 -11.70 5.57 21.75
C GLU A 186 -10.92 5.10 20.51
N HIS A 187 -11.01 5.82 19.39
CA HIS A 187 -10.21 5.51 18.19
C HIS A 187 -8.72 5.66 18.47
N HIS A 188 -7.88 4.92 17.77
CA HIS A 188 -6.42 5.11 17.84
C HIS A 188 -5.95 5.87 16.59
N ILE A 189 -5.72 7.18 16.68
CA ILE A 189 -5.36 8.01 15.51
C ILE A 189 -4.16 8.89 15.87
N GLY A 190 -3.12 8.87 15.03
CA GLY A 190 -1.92 9.68 15.24
C GLY A 190 -1.13 9.29 16.50
N GLY A 191 -1.19 8.01 16.91
CA GLY A 191 -0.51 7.51 18.12
C GLY A 191 -1.19 7.84 19.44
N SER A 192 -2.40 8.42 19.41
CA SER A 192 -3.19 8.79 20.60
C SER A 192 -4.62 8.29 20.50
N TYR A 193 -5.30 8.19 21.65
CA TYR A 193 -6.71 7.84 21.69
C TYR A 193 -7.57 9.09 21.46
N LYS A 194 -8.40 9.08 20.41
CA LYS A 194 -9.25 10.20 19.98
C LYS A 194 -10.72 9.81 19.99
N LYS A 195 -11.55 10.72 20.50
CA LYS A 195 -13.01 10.58 20.46
C LYS A 195 -13.52 10.59 19.02
N SER A 196 -14.63 9.89 18.79
CA SER A 196 -15.38 9.99 17.53
C SER A 196 -15.76 11.44 17.26
N ALA A 197 -15.55 11.92 16.02
CA ALA A 197 -15.97 13.25 15.59
C ALA A 197 -17.48 13.49 15.82
N GLY A 198 -18.30 12.44 15.73
CA GLY A 198 -19.75 12.50 15.97
C GLY A 198 -20.16 12.39 17.44
N ASN A 199 -19.22 12.19 18.38
CA ASN A 199 -19.48 11.79 19.77
C ASN A 199 -20.47 10.61 19.86
N SER A 200 -20.34 9.68 18.93
CA SER A 200 -21.18 8.49 18.83
C SER A 200 -20.42 7.28 19.36
N TYR A 201 -21.13 6.37 20.03
CA TYR A 201 -20.54 5.15 20.58
C TYR A 201 -21.40 3.92 20.23
N LEU A 202 -20.76 2.76 20.16
CA LEU A 202 -21.33 1.43 20.03
C LEU A 202 -21.22 0.70 21.38
N ILE A 203 -22.20 -0.15 21.68
CA ILE A 203 -22.12 -1.09 22.82
C ILE A 203 -21.58 -2.39 22.28
N ILE A 204 -20.40 -2.78 22.74
CA ILE A 204 -19.86 -4.12 22.51
C ILE A 204 -20.42 -5.03 23.57
N GLN A 205 -20.91 -6.19 23.13
CA GLN A 205 -21.49 -7.21 23.99
C GLN A 205 -20.45 -8.31 24.27
N ASP A 206 -20.57 -8.94 25.43
CA ASP A 206 -19.85 -10.16 25.75
C ASP A 206 -20.51 -11.40 25.13
N SER A 207 -19.90 -12.56 25.33
CA SER A 207 -20.44 -13.86 24.89
C SER A 207 -21.85 -14.19 25.40
N ASN A 208 -22.27 -13.57 26.51
CA ASN A 208 -23.60 -13.72 27.11
C ASN A 208 -24.57 -12.61 26.70
N LYS A 209 -24.24 -11.81 25.67
CA LYS A 209 -24.99 -10.64 25.18
C LYS A 209 -25.16 -9.51 26.21
N LYS A 210 -24.34 -9.50 27.27
CA LYS A 210 -24.32 -8.41 28.26
C LYS A 210 -23.41 -7.28 27.76
N PRO A 211 -23.71 -6.02 28.08
CA PRO A 211 -22.86 -4.90 27.70
C PRO A 211 -21.47 -5.04 28.34
N TYR A 212 -20.42 -5.08 27.52
CA TYR A 212 -19.02 -5.24 27.93
C TYR A 212 -18.27 -3.91 27.92
N ALA A 213 -18.35 -3.16 26.82
CA ALA A 213 -17.63 -1.89 26.66
C ALA A 213 -18.36 -0.91 25.74
N TYR A 214 -18.12 0.38 25.95
CA TYR A 214 -18.43 1.43 24.97
C TYR A 214 -17.24 1.60 24.02
N VAL A 215 -17.50 1.70 22.72
CA VAL A 215 -16.46 1.92 21.70
C VAL A 215 -16.88 3.05 20.80
N ALA A 216 -15.97 3.99 20.53
CA ALA A 216 -16.22 5.09 19.61
C ALA A 216 -16.71 4.57 18.23
N ASN A 217 -17.76 5.20 17.71
CA ASN A 217 -18.32 4.90 16.39
C ASN A 217 -17.81 5.91 15.37
N GLY A 218 -17.00 5.45 14.43
CA GLY A 218 -16.32 6.28 13.46
C GLY A 218 -17.25 6.81 12.38
N SER A 219 -16.89 7.97 11.86
CA SER A 219 -17.53 8.65 10.74
C SER A 219 -16.57 8.82 9.56
N SER A 220 -17.08 9.36 8.46
CA SER A 220 -16.24 9.80 7.33
C SER A 220 -15.10 10.74 7.75
N SER A 221 -15.32 11.60 8.74
CA SER A 221 -14.29 12.53 9.22
C SER A 221 -13.15 11.79 9.91
N ASP A 222 -13.46 10.78 10.72
CA ASP A 222 -12.45 10.00 11.44
C ASP A 222 -11.58 9.19 10.48
N ILE A 223 -12.15 8.69 9.37
CA ILE A 223 -11.39 8.04 8.29
C ILE A 223 -10.46 9.03 7.58
N LYS A 224 -10.93 10.25 7.28
CA LYS A 224 -10.08 11.29 6.68
C LYS A 224 -8.93 11.64 7.60
N ASP A 225 -9.18 11.78 8.90
CA ASP A 225 -8.14 12.04 9.90
C ASP A 225 -7.14 10.89 9.99
N ALA A 226 -7.62 9.64 10.04
CA ALA A 226 -6.75 8.46 10.06
C ALA A 226 -5.85 8.38 8.83
N VAL A 227 -6.40 8.58 7.63
CA VAL A 227 -5.63 8.59 6.38
C VAL A 227 -4.65 9.77 6.34
N SER A 228 -5.06 10.97 6.77
CA SER A 228 -4.17 12.13 6.80
C SER A 228 -2.97 11.91 7.74
N ASN A 229 -3.17 11.24 8.87
CA ASN A 229 -2.08 10.88 9.79
C ASN A 229 -1.16 9.80 9.20
N ALA A 230 -1.72 8.81 8.51
CA ALA A 230 -0.94 7.80 7.79
C ALA A 230 -0.06 8.43 6.70
N VAL A 231 -0.63 9.30 5.86
CA VAL A 231 0.09 10.05 4.82
C VAL A 231 1.23 10.87 5.42
N ALA A 232 0.98 11.57 6.54
CA ALA A 232 2.00 12.38 7.20
C ALA A 232 3.16 11.55 7.78
N ALA A 233 2.88 10.31 8.24
CA ALA A 233 3.88 9.41 8.80
C ALA A 233 4.67 8.63 7.74
N GLN A 234 4.08 8.40 6.55
CA GLN A 234 4.63 7.52 5.50
C GLN A 234 6.07 7.85 5.09
N PRO A 235 6.44 9.11 4.76
CA PRO A 235 7.80 9.42 4.27
C PRO A 235 8.89 9.17 5.31
N LYS A 236 8.57 9.37 6.60
CA LYS A 236 9.52 9.07 7.68
C LYS A 236 9.62 7.58 7.92
N TRP A 237 8.49 6.86 7.92
CA TRP A 237 8.46 5.44 8.22
C TRP A 237 9.12 4.56 7.14
N GLU A 238 8.93 4.89 5.86
CA GLU A 238 9.50 4.12 4.76
C GLU A 238 11.04 4.13 4.74
N THR A 239 11.64 5.23 5.21
CA THR A 239 13.10 5.40 5.32
C THR A 239 13.71 4.74 6.56
N VAL A 240 12.89 4.30 7.54
CA VAL A 240 13.41 3.56 8.70
C VAL A 240 13.94 2.23 8.22
N ASP A 241 15.22 1.96 8.48
CA ASP A 241 15.87 0.72 8.08
C ASP A 241 15.11 -0.56 8.53
N LYS A 242 15.13 -1.59 7.67
CA LYS A 242 14.38 -2.84 7.89
C LYS A 242 14.75 -3.54 9.20
N TYR A 243 16.03 -3.47 9.63
CA TYR A 243 16.48 -4.10 10.86
C TYR A 243 15.88 -3.42 12.08
N LYS A 244 15.77 -2.08 12.05
CA LYS A 244 15.09 -1.32 13.12
C LYS A 244 13.60 -1.64 13.17
N ARG A 245 12.93 -1.73 12.01
CA ARG A 245 11.52 -2.13 11.94
C ARG A 245 11.33 -3.55 12.51
N SER A 246 12.18 -4.50 12.14
CA SER A 246 12.19 -5.85 12.72
C SER A 246 12.43 -5.86 14.23
N GLU A 247 13.33 -5.03 14.75
CA GLU A 247 13.59 -4.92 16.18
C GLU A 247 12.34 -4.44 16.95
N ILE A 248 11.60 -3.48 16.39
CA ILE A 248 10.32 -3.01 16.96
C ILE A 248 9.32 -4.16 17.06
N PHE A 249 9.14 -4.97 16.01
CA PHE A 249 8.22 -6.10 16.06
C PHE A 249 8.65 -7.22 17.00
N ARG A 250 9.95 -7.43 17.19
CA ARG A 250 10.49 -8.32 18.23
C ARG A 250 10.22 -7.79 19.65
N LYS A 251 10.24 -6.47 19.86
CA LYS A 251 9.80 -5.85 21.13
C LYS A 251 8.30 -6.04 21.34
N THR A 252 7.50 -5.82 20.29
CA THR A 252 6.05 -6.05 20.29
C THR A 252 5.70 -7.49 20.68
N SER A 253 6.37 -8.50 20.09
CA SER A 253 6.11 -9.90 20.43
C SER A 253 6.42 -10.22 21.89
N ASN A 254 7.52 -9.67 22.44
CA ASN A 254 7.89 -9.85 23.84
C ASN A 254 6.92 -9.15 24.80
N ALA A 255 6.46 -7.95 24.44
CA ALA A 255 5.48 -7.21 25.22
C ALA A 255 4.10 -7.92 25.24
N LEU A 256 3.66 -8.46 24.10
CA LEU A 256 2.45 -9.28 24.02
C LEU A 256 2.59 -10.57 24.84
N LYS A 257 3.74 -11.24 24.78
CA LYS A 257 4.03 -12.43 25.59
C LYS A 257 3.94 -12.14 27.08
N GLY A 258 4.41 -10.99 27.55
CA GLY A 258 4.29 -10.57 28.95
C GLY A 258 2.86 -10.29 29.41
N LYS A 259 1.94 -9.98 28.48
CA LYS A 259 0.51 -9.72 28.76
C LYS A 259 -0.41 -10.84 28.26
N LYS A 260 0.13 -12.02 27.95
CA LYS A 260 -0.61 -13.12 27.30
C LYS A 260 -1.91 -13.48 28.03
N GLU A 261 -1.85 -13.71 29.34
CA GLU A 261 -3.02 -14.09 30.16
C GLU A 261 -4.15 -13.04 30.12
N GLU A 262 -3.78 -11.77 30.05
CA GLU A 262 -4.72 -10.65 29.98
C GLU A 262 -5.50 -10.66 28.65
N PHE A 263 -4.82 -10.98 27.54
CA PHE A 263 -5.44 -11.10 26.23
C PHE A 263 -6.29 -12.36 26.10
N ILE A 264 -5.86 -13.48 26.68
CA ILE A 264 -6.63 -14.74 26.69
C ILE A 264 -7.95 -14.54 27.44
N THR A 265 -7.89 -13.94 28.63
CA THR A 265 -9.09 -13.69 29.44
C THR A 265 -10.07 -12.79 28.69
N GLN A 266 -9.59 -11.69 28.10
CA GLN A 266 -10.42 -10.77 27.34
C GLN A 266 -11.01 -11.40 26.07
N LEU A 267 -10.23 -12.23 25.35
CA LEU A 267 -10.72 -13.00 24.20
C LEU A 267 -11.84 -13.95 24.59
N HIS A 268 -11.66 -14.68 25.70
CA HIS A 268 -12.65 -15.61 26.22
C HIS A 268 -13.95 -14.88 26.60
N ASP A 269 -13.85 -13.77 27.33
CA ASP A 269 -15.02 -12.99 27.76
C ASP A 269 -15.84 -12.46 26.59
N LEU A 270 -15.16 -11.91 25.57
CA LEU A 270 -15.79 -11.33 24.39
C LEU A 270 -16.37 -12.39 23.45
N THR A 271 -15.61 -13.43 23.13
CA THR A 271 -15.97 -14.39 22.07
C THR A 271 -16.71 -15.62 22.58
N GLY A 272 -16.55 -15.97 23.87
CA GLY A 272 -17.06 -17.21 24.45
C GLY A 272 -16.35 -18.48 23.95
N LYS A 273 -15.25 -18.32 23.20
CA LYS A 273 -14.41 -19.44 22.76
C LYS A 273 -13.72 -20.07 23.98
N GLU A 274 -13.49 -21.38 23.90
CA GLU A 274 -12.73 -22.11 24.92
C GLU A 274 -11.34 -21.48 25.16
N ILE A 275 -10.87 -21.49 26.42
CA ILE A 275 -9.57 -20.95 26.83
C ILE A 275 -8.43 -21.56 26.00
N SER A 276 -8.50 -22.85 25.65
CA SER A 276 -7.50 -23.51 24.80
C SER A 276 -7.37 -22.82 23.44
N LYS A 277 -8.50 -22.57 22.76
CA LYS A 277 -8.52 -21.87 21.45
C LYS A 277 -8.09 -20.41 21.56
N CYS A 278 -8.47 -19.73 22.65
CA CYS A 278 -8.00 -18.36 22.90
C CYS A 278 -6.48 -18.32 23.11
N THR A 279 -5.93 -19.31 23.80
CA THR A 279 -4.48 -19.48 23.99
C THR A 279 -3.78 -19.70 22.67
N GLU A 280 -4.31 -20.58 21.81
CA GLU A 280 -3.79 -20.81 20.45
C GLU A 280 -3.80 -19.53 19.60
N GLU A 281 -4.86 -18.72 19.66
CA GLU A 281 -4.95 -17.45 18.92
C GLU A 281 -3.86 -16.45 19.37
N VAL A 282 -3.64 -16.30 20.68
CA VAL A 282 -2.61 -15.40 21.22
C VAL A 282 -1.21 -15.94 20.91
N ASP A 283 -0.97 -17.24 21.06
CA ASP A 283 0.32 -17.85 20.75
C ASP A 283 0.65 -17.77 19.27
N SER A 284 -0.33 -17.99 18.39
CA SER A 284 -0.18 -17.82 16.95
C SER A 284 0.15 -16.37 16.59
N THR A 285 -0.44 -15.40 17.31
CA THR A 285 -0.15 -13.97 17.12
C THR A 285 1.29 -13.66 17.50
N ILE A 286 1.75 -14.13 18.66
CA ILE A 286 3.14 -13.95 19.11
C ILE A 286 4.11 -14.59 18.13
N HIS A 287 3.82 -15.83 17.69
CA HIS A 287 4.61 -16.57 16.72
C HIS A 287 4.70 -15.83 15.37
N HIS A 288 3.59 -15.27 14.88
CA HIS A 288 3.60 -14.49 13.65
C HIS A 288 4.51 -13.27 13.77
N LEU A 289 4.39 -12.48 14.84
CA LEU A 289 5.19 -11.26 15.04
C LEU A 289 6.69 -11.57 15.06
N ILE A 290 7.10 -12.62 15.77
CA ILE A 290 8.52 -13.00 15.85
C ILE A 290 9.03 -13.54 14.50
N THR A 291 8.30 -14.46 13.86
CA THR A 291 8.75 -15.06 12.59
C THR A 291 8.80 -14.03 11.47
N LEU A 292 7.82 -13.12 11.40
CA LEU A 292 7.83 -12.01 10.46
C LEU A 292 9.04 -11.08 10.69
N SER A 293 9.35 -10.76 11.96
CA SER A 293 10.50 -9.90 12.29
C SER A 293 11.83 -10.50 11.84
N ILE A 294 12.01 -11.82 12.03
CA ILE A 294 13.21 -12.55 11.62
C ILE A 294 13.27 -12.59 10.09
N TYR A 295 12.17 -12.98 9.44
CA TYR A 295 12.12 -13.10 7.99
C TYR A 295 12.49 -11.79 7.27
N VAL A 296 11.92 -10.66 7.71
CA VAL A 296 12.21 -9.36 7.08
C VAL A 296 13.65 -8.91 7.37
N ALA A 297 14.20 -9.22 8.54
CA ALA A 297 15.59 -8.90 8.86
C ALA A 297 16.57 -9.68 7.95
N THR A 298 16.27 -10.95 7.66
CA THR A 298 17.14 -11.83 6.87
C THR A 298 16.90 -11.73 5.36
N LYS A 299 15.80 -11.14 4.90
CA LYS A 299 15.50 -11.04 3.46
C LYS A 299 16.45 -10.04 2.78
N GLU A 300 17.26 -10.52 1.86
CA GLU A 300 18.23 -9.71 1.10
C GLU A 300 17.63 -9.18 -0.21
N LYS A 301 18.34 -8.23 -0.82
CA LYS A 301 18.06 -7.77 -2.18
C LYS A 301 18.49 -8.86 -3.16
N GLU A 302 17.78 -9.00 -4.27
CA GLU A 302 18.07 -10.05 -5.23
C GLU A 302 18.82 -9.47 -6.43
N SER A 303 19.83 -10.21 -6.90
CA SER A 303 20.53 -9.96 -8.16
C SER A 303 19.95 -10.90 -9.20
N LEU A 304 19.54 -10.35 -10.35
CA LEU A 304 18.95 -11.12 -11.44
C LEU A 304 19.95 -11.26 -12.58
N ASP A 305 20.07 -12.48 -13.10
CA ASP A 305 20.80 -12.75 -14.34
C ASP A 305 19.91 -12.42 -15.54
N THR A 306 20.41 -11.59 -16.44
CA THR A 306 19.69 -11.19 -17.66
C THR A 306 20.58 -11.35 -18.89
N LYS A 307 19.98 -11.31 -20.08
CA LYS A 307 20.72 -11.40 -21.35
C LYS A 307 21.52 -10.13 -21.67
N PHE A 308 21.27 -9.02 -20.98
CA PHE A 308 21.93 -7.75 -21.24
C PHE A 308 23.23 -7.61 -20.46
N SER A 309 24.15 -6.80 -20.98
CA SER A 309 25.33 -6.40 -20.23
C SER A 309 24.92 -5.61 -19.01
N GLY A 310 25.43 -6.00 -17.84
CA GLY A 310 25.18 -5.30 -16.59
C GLY A 310 24.69 -6.21 -15.48
N GLN A 311 24.26 -5.57 -14.40
CA GLN A 311 23.62 -6.24 -13.30
C GLN A 311 22.23 -5.65 -13.08
N VAL A 312 21.25 -6.52 -12.89
CA VAL A 312 19.89 -6.13 -12.57
C VAL A 312 19.62 -6.42 -11.10
N PHE A 313 19.23 -5.39 -10.36
CA PHE A 313 18.89 -5.50 -8.94
C PHE A 313 17.38 -5.44 -8.76
N LYS A 314 16.86 -6.33 -7.93
CA LYS A 314 15.45 -6.35 -7.54
C LYS A 314 15.30 -5.98 -6.07
N ASP A 315 14.53 -4.93 -5.86
CA ASP A 315 14.18 -4.37 -4.56
C ASP A 315 12.70 -4.52 -4.26
N PHE A 316 12.38 -4.57 -2.96
CA PHE A 316 11.01 -4.54 -2.44
C PHE A 316 10.81 -3.22 -1.69
N LEU A 317 9.96 -2.36 -2.23
CA LEU A 317 9.59 -1.07 -1.66
C LEU A 317 8.21 -1.15 -0.99
N PRO A 318 7.90 -0.29 -0.01
CA PRO A 318 6.54 -0.16 0.48
C PRO A 318 5.60 0.35 -0.62
N VAL A 319 4.34 -0.07 -0.54
CA VAL A 319 3.25 0.40 -1.41
C VAL A 319 2.78 1.81 -1.01
N GLY A 320 2.91 2.16 0.26
CA GLY A 320 2.52 3.46 0.81
C GLY A 320 1.45 3.32 1.89
N VAL A 321 0.35 4.06 1.76
CA VAL A 321 -0.77 4.01 2.72
C VAL A 321 -1.71 2.86 2.35
N ILE A 322 -1.89 1.92 3.27
CA ILE A 322 -2.77 0.75 3.09
C ILE A 322 -4.02 0.91 3.96
N GLY A 323 -5.18 0.86 3.33
CA GLY A 323 -6.47 0.70 4.01
C GLY A 323 -6.72 -0.77 4.32
N ILE A 324 -7.03 -1.13 5.57
CA ILE A 324 -7.24 -2.52 5.98
C ILE A 324 -8.60 -2.67 6.64
N GLN A 325 -9.40 -3.61 6.13
CA GLN A 325 -10.63 -4.06 6.75
C GLN A 325 -10.38 -5.43 7.40
N CYS A 326 -10.45 -5.48 8.73
CA CYS A 326 -10.26 -6.72 9.47
C CYS A 326 -11.58 -7.50 9.63
N PRO A 327 -11.52 -8.84 9.59
CA PRO A 327 -12.69 -9.69 9.82
C PRO A 327 -12.99 -9.84 11.32
N ASP A 328 -14.17 -10.38 11.63
CA ASP A 328 -14.55 -10.73 13.01
C ASP A 328 -13.96 -12.08 13.47
N GLN A 329 -13.40 -12.86 12.55
CA GLN A 329 -12.76 -14.13 12.83
C GLN A 329 -11.36 -13.90 13.40
N ASP A 330 -11.03 -14.64 14.46
CA ASP A 330 -9.76 -14.57 15.19
C ASP A 330 -9.31 -13.11 15.39
N PRO A 331 -10.10 -12.29 16.10
CA PRO A 331 -10.03 -10.83 16.04
C PRO A 331 -8.68 -10.26 16.47
N LEU A 332 -7.93 -10.94 17.35
CA LEU A 332 -6.59 -10.51 17.71
C LEU A 332 -5.58 -10.90 16.62
N LEU A 333 -5.63 -12.17 16.19
CA LEU A 333 -4.67 -12.72 15.24
C LEU A 333 -4.80 -12.07 13.86
N SER A 334 -6.02 -11.94 13.34
CA SER A 334 -6.27 -11.34 12.02
C SER A 334 -5.84 -9.87 11.98
N PHE A 335 -6.17 -9.09 13.02
CA PHE A 335 -5.73 -7.71 13.16
C PHE A 335 -4.21 -7.60 13.21
N ALA A 336 -3.57 -8.32 14.14
CA ALA A 336 -2.12 -8.26 14.32
C ALA A 336 -1.37 -8.75 13.08
N TYR A 337 -1.85 -9.80 12.41
CA TYR A 337 -1.25 -10.34 11.20
C TYR A 337 -1.25 -9.31 10.07
N LEU A 338 -2.42 -8.74 9.76
CA LEU A 338 -2.56 -7.81 8.64
C LEU A 338 -1.78 -6.51 8.91
N VAL A 339 -1.91 -5.94 10.11
CA VAL A 339 -1.22 -4.71 10.48
C VAL A 339 0.29 -4.89 10.52
N SER A 340 0.80 -5.94 11.17
CA SER A 340 2.24 -6.15 11.26
C SER A 340 2.87 -6.46 9.91
N THR A 341 2.20 -7.27 9.06
CA THR A 341 2.68 -7.58 7.70
C THR A 341 2.78 -6.31 6.86
N ALA A 342 1.77 -5.44 6.86
CA ALA A 342 1.86 -4.18 6.13
C ALA A 342 2.97 -3.27 6.70
N VAL A 343 2.97 -3.04 8.01
CA VAL A 343 3.81 -2.03 8.65
C VAL A 343 5.29 -2.38 8.63
N ILE A 344 5.66 -3.65 8.76
CA ILE A 344 7.08 -4.06 8.78
C ILE A 344 7.80 -3.80 7.44
N TYR A 345 7.06 -3.79 6.32
CA TYR A 345 7.60 -3.46 5.01
C TYR A 345 7.73 -1.95 4.76
N GLY A 346 7.36 -1.11 5.74
CA GLY A 346 7.48 0.35 5.64
C GLY A 346 6.19 1.05 5.21
N ASN A 347 5.05 0.34 5.20
CA ASN A 347 3.75 0.94 4.94
C ASN A 347 3.17 1.57 6.21
N THR A 348 2.31 2.56 6.03
CA THR A 348 1.43 3.09 7.08
C THR A 348 0.01 2.60 6.81
N VAL A 349 -0.78 2.46 7.88
CA VAL A 349 -2.08 1.79 7.79
C VAL A 349 -3.21 2.62 8.39
N ALA A 350 -4.36 2.58 7.73
CA ALA A 350 -5.65 3.01 8.24
C ALA A 350 -6.57 1.77 8.31
N VAL A 351 -6.93 1.37 9.52
CA VAL A 351 -7.50 0.05 9.81
C VAL A 351 -8.90 0.19 10.38
N ILE A 352 -9.83 -0.59 9.84
CA ILE A 352 -11.16 -0.83 10.40
C ILE A 352 -11.09 -2.21 11.07
N PRO A 353 -11.09 -2.30 12.41
CA PRO A 353 -10.95 -3.57 13.12
C PRO A 353 -12.25 -4.41 13.01
N SER A 354 -12.28 -5.56 13.69
CA SER A 354 -13.52 -6.32 13.90
C SER A 354 -14.63 -5.40 14.44
N GLU A 355 -15.83 -5.52 13.89
CA GLU A 355 -17.00 -4.71 14.29
C GLU A 355 -17.57 -5.24 15.61
N ASN A 356 -17.51 -6.56 15.81
CA ASN A 356 -17.99 -7.22 17.01
C ASN A 356 -16.97 -7.18 18.16
N PHE A 357 -15.66 -7.24 17.87
CA PHE A 357 -14.61 -7.38 18.88
C PHE A 357 -13.47 -6.34 18.74
N PRO A 358 -13.75 -5.03 18.61
CA PRO A 358 -12.73 -4.00 18.37
C PRO A 358 -11.80 -3.75 19.58
N CYS A 359 -12.22 -4.12 20.79
CA CYS A 359 -11.47 -3.85 22.03
C CYS A 359 -10.06 -4.44 22.02
N LEU A 360 -9.89 -5.62 21.42
CA LEU A 360 -8.61 -6.33 21.34
C LEU A 360 -7.62 -5.59 20.42
N ALA A 361 -8.10 -5.08 19.29
CA ALA A 361 -7.30 -4.30 18.35
C ALA A 361 -6.80 -3.00 19.00
N LEU A 362 -7.66 -2.31 19.75
CA LEU A 362 -7.29 -1.06 20.44
C LEU A 362 -6.29 -1.28 21.56
N LYS A 363 -6.39 -2.40 22.29
CA LYS A 363 -5.40 -2.80 23.28
C LYS A 363 -4.07 -3.21 22.65
N MET A 364 -4.11 -3.88 21.50
CA MET A 364 -2.91 -4.18 20.72
C MET A 364 -2.19 -2.90 20.25
N CYS A 365 -2.93 -1.82 19.96
CA CYS A 365 -2.33 -0.51 19.66
C CYS A 365 -1.52 0.06 20.84
N GLU A 366 -1.88 -0.24 22.09
CA GLU A 366 -1.06 0.14 23.25
C GLU A 366 0.31 -0.55 23.22
N ILE A 367 0.34 -1.83 22.82
CA ILE A 367 1.56 -2.62 22.69
C ILE A 367 2.42 -2.08 21.54
N PHE A 368 1.80 -1.78 20.40
CA PHE A 368 2.51 -1.13 19.28
C PHE A 368 3.17 0.18 19.69
N ARG A 369 2.43 1.03 20.41
CA ARG A 369 2.94 2.31 20.92
C ARG A 369 4.09 2.12 21.90
N SER A 370 3.94 1.22 22.89
CA SER A 370 5.00 0.96 23.88
C SER A 370 6.24 0.29 23.29
N SER A 371 6.10 -0.39 22.15
CA SER A 371 7.20 -1.06 21.45
C SER A 371 7.99 -0.14 20.51
N GLY A 372 7.52 1.10 20.31
CA GLY A 372 8.22 2.12 19.53
C GLY A 372 7.70 2.33 18.10
N ILE A 373 6.49 1.87 17.77
CA ILE A 373 5.85 2.24 16.51
C ILE A 373 5.53 3.75 16.54
N PRO A 374 6.01 4.55 15.55
CA PRO A 374 5.78 5.99 15.53
C PRO A 374 4.30 6.37 15.39
N SER A 375 3.96 7.55 15.90
CA SER A 375 2.64 8.16 15.74
C SER A 375 2.24 8.25 14.26
N GLY A 376 1.01 7.83 13.97
CA GLY A 376 0.44 7.88 12.62
C GLY A 376 0.79 6.68 11.74
N VAL A 377 1.69 5.78 12.15
CA VAL A 377 1.97 4.57 11.37
C VAL A 377 0.82 3.57 11.42
N VAL A 378 0.20 3.40 12.58
CA VAL A 378 -1.01 2.60 12.77
C VAL A 378 -2.14 3.53 13.20
N ASN A 379 -3.22 3.57 12.42
CA ASN A 379 -4.44 4.31 12.75
C ASN A 379 -5.63 3.35 12.69
N VAL A 380 -6.41 3.28 13.75
CA VAL A 380 -7.56 2.37 13.91
C VAL A 380 -8.82 3.18 14.15
N VAL A 381 -9.81 2.99 13.27
CA VAL A 381 -11.13 3.60 13.35
C VAL A 381 -12.16 2.49 13.51
N CYS A 382 -12.82 2.47 14.67
CA CYS A 382 -13.87 1.50 14.99
C CYS A 382 -15.22 2.01 14.49
N GLY A 383 -16.18 1.14 14.21
CA GLY A 383 -17.51 1.54 13.78
C GLY A 383 -18.12 0.53 12.82
N ASN A 384 -19.19 0.94 12.13
CA ASN A 384 -19.79 0.12 11.09
C ASN A 384 -18.84 -0.07 9.92
N ARG A 385 -18.49 -1.32 9.64
CA ARG A 385 -17.43 -1.65 8.69
C ARG A 385 -17.79 -1.25 7.26
N PRO A 386 -18.96 -1.60 6.69
CA PRO A 386 -19.33 -1.15 5.33
C PRO A 386 -19.30 0.37 5.15
N HIS A 387 -19.84 1.13 6.10
CA HIS A 387 -19.87 2.59 6.04
C HIS A 387 -18.45 3.19 6.00
N LEU A 388 -17.57 2.74 6.90
CA LEU A 388 -16.19 3.21 6.97
C LEU A 388 -15.38 2.78 5.74
N THR A 389 -15.56 1.54 5.27
CA THR A 389 -14.90 1.01 4.07
C THR A 389 -15.27 1.84 2.84
N ARG A 390 -16.53 2.24 2.68
CA ARG A 390 -16.95 3.11 1.57
C ARG A 390 -16.17 4.42 1.52
N HIS A 391 -15.95 5.04 2.68
CA HIS A 391 -15.16 6.28 2.78
C HIS A 391 -13.67 6.05 2.56
N LEU A 392 -13.14 4.92 3.01
CA LEU A 392 -11.76 4.50 2.76
C LEU A 392 -11.51 4.29 1.25
N CYS A 393 -12.43 3.59 0.56
CA CYS A 393 -12.40 3.38 -0.89
C CYS A 393 -12.56 4.66 -1.72
N SER A 394 -13.07 5.74 -1.14
CA SER A 394 -13.24 7.02 -1.85
C SER A 394 -12.01 7.93 -1.71
N ASN A 395 -11.04 7.55 -0.87
CA ASN A 395 -9.87 8.37 -0.60
C ASN A 395 -8.75 8.09 -1.62
N LEU A 396 -8.28 9.13 -2.31
CA LEU A 396 -7.21 9.01 -3.31
C LEU A 396 -5.83 8.78 -2.68
N ASN A 397 -5.64 9.14 -1.41
CA ASN A 397 -4.36 8.97 -0.72
C ASN A 397 -4.12 7.54 -0.22
N VAL A 398 -5.06 6.62 -0.46
CA VAL A 398 -4.93 5.20 -0.12
C VAL A 398 -4.42 4.44 -1.34
N SER A 399 -3.16 4.00 -1.28
CA SER A 399 -2.46 3.28 -2.36
C SER A 399 -2.97 1.85 -2.56
N ALA A 400 -3.35 1.18 -1.47
CA ALA A 400 -3.85 -0.18 -1.49
C ALA A 400 -4.99 -0.39 -0.48
N LEU A 401 -5.90 -1.30 -0.80
CA LEU A 401 -7.02 -1.69 0.06
C LEU A 401 -7.03 -3.20 0.29
N TRP A 402 -7.02 -3.62 1.54
CA TRP A 402 -7.15 -5.00 1.96
C TRP A 402 -8.53 -5.22 2.56
N PHE A 403 -9.26 -6.21 2.05
CA PHE A 403 -10.68 -6.37 2.35
C PHE A 403 -11.10 -7.81 2.55
N VAL A 404 -12.20 -8.00 3.28
CA VAL A 404 -12.77 -9.31 3.62
C VAL A 404 -14.23 -9.47 3.22
N GLU A 405 -14.92 -8.37 2.92
CA GLU A 405 -16.32 -8.30 2.49
C GLU A 405 -16.48 -7.09 1.55
N GLY A 406 -17.65 -6.90 0.93
CA GLY A 406 -17.85 -5.76 0.02
C GLY A 406 -17.29 -6.01 -1.39
N HIS A 407 -17.16 -7.28 -1.82
CA HIS A 407 -16.37 -7.66 -2.99
C HIS A 407 -16.81 -6.95 -4.27
N ALA A 408 -18.12 -6.89 -4.57
CA ALA A 408 -18.59 -6.22 -5.78
C ALA A 408 -18.34 -4.71 -5.72
N PHE A 409 -18.65 -4.09 -4.58
CA PHE A 409 -18.44 -2.66 -4.38
C PHE A 409 -16.96 -2.26 -4.47
N ILE A 410 -16.07 -3.00 -3.82
CA ILE A 410 -14.64 -2.69 -3.79
C ILE A 410 -14.01 -2.88 -5.17
N ASN A 411 -14.34 -3.97 -5.88
CA ASN A 411 -13.86 -4.18 -7.24
C ASN A 411 -14.38 -3.11 -8.20
N HIS A 412 -15.62 -2.66 -8.04
CA HIS A 412 -16.17 -1.52 -8.78
C HIS A 412 -15.46 -0.21 -8.41
N SER A 413 -15.18 0.03 -7.13
CA SER A 413 -14.47 1.24 -6.69
C SER A 413 -13.07 1.36 -7.31
N ARG A 414 -12.41 0.23 -7.59
CA ARG A 414 -11.12 0.19 -8.28
C ARG A 414 -11.19 0.69 -9.72
N THR A 415 -12.32 0.54 -10.42
CA THR A 415 -12.46 1.06 -11.79
C THR A 415 -12.62 2.58 -11.81
N VAL A 416 -13.16 3.15 -10.73
CA VAL A 416 -13.30 4.61 -10.57
C VAL A 416 -12.00 5.22 -10.03
N TYR A 417 -11.37 4.55 -9.08
CA TYR A 417 -10.15 4.98 -8.43
C TYR A 417 -9.11 3.85 -8.46
N PRO A 418 -8.25 3.84 -9.49
CA PRO A 418 -7.24 2.80 -9.68
C PRO A 418 -6.33 2.68 -8.45
N ARG A 419 -6.34 1.51 -7.81
CA ARG A 419 -5.54 1.18 -6.63
C ARG A 419 -5.36 -0.33 -6.51
N ARG A 420 -4.40 -0.77 -5.69
CA ARG A 420 -4.25 -2.20 -5.37
C ARG A 420 -5.42 -2.65 -4.49
N VAL A 421 -6.03 -3.79 -4.80
CA VAL A 421 -7.07 -4.39 -3.95
C VAL A 421 -6.69 -5.84 -3.66
N PHE A 422 -6.74 -6.23 -2.39
CA PHE A 422 -6.35 -7.54 -1.92
C PHE A 422 -7.45 -8.15 -1.05
N ASP A 423 -8.01 -9.27 -1.49
CA ASP A 423 -8.92 -10.08 -0.68
C ASP A 423 -8.09 -10.85 0.36
N CYS A 424 -8.16 -10.39 1.62
CA CYS A 424 -7.31 -10.88 2.70
C CYS A 424 -8.00 -11.92 3.58
N ARG A 425 -9.11 -12.53 3.12
CA ARG A 425 -9.81 -13.60 3.85
C ARG A 425 -8.89 -14.78 4.15
N ASP A 426 -8.91 -15.22 5.40
CA ASP A 426 -8.20 -16.39 5.92
C ASP A 426 -6.67 -16.37 5.77
N VAL A 427 -6.09 -15.24 5.38
CA VAL A 427 -4.64 -15.16 5.12
C VAL A 427 -3.80 -15.40 6.38
N TRP A 428 -4.34 -15.06 7.55
CA TRP A 428 -3.69 -15.31 8.85
C TRP A 428 -3.70 -16.79 9.27
N LYS A 429 -4.51 -17.64 8.61
CA LYS A 429 -4.53 -19.10 8.83
C LYS A 429 -3.43 -19.81 8.04
N LEU A 430 -2.74 -19.11 7.14
CA LEU A 430 -1.66 -19.67 6.35
C LEU A 430 -0.39 -19.84 7.19
N THR A 431 0.15 -21.05 7.21
CA THR A 431 1.31 -21.45 8.03
C THR A 431 2.66 -21.00 7.47
N TYR A 432 2.76 -20.55 6.22
CA TYR A 432 4.03 -20.29 5.55
C TYR A 432 4.21 -18.82 5.15
N ILE A 433 4.78 -18.01 6.05
CA ILE A 433 5.07 -16.57 5.86
C ILE A 433 5.83 -16.28 4.55
N ASN A 434 6.76 -17.16 4.16
CA ASN A 434 7.61 -17.00 2.97
C ASN A 434 6.84 -17.15 1.64
N LYS A 435 5.60 -17.64 1.68
CA LYS A 435 4.70 -17.80 0.53
C LYS A 435 3.38 -17.04 0.74
N CYS A 436 3.33 -16.18 1.75
CA CYS A 436 2.12 -15.43 2.07
C CYS A 436 1.94 -14.28 1.08
N ARG A 437 0.83 -14.34 0.36
CA ARG A 437 0.37 -13.28 -0.54
C ARG A 437 0.37 -11.91 0.14
N ALA A 438 0.04 -11.81 1.43
CA ALA A 438 0.08 -10.56 2.18
C ALA A 438 1.44 -9.84 2.13
N SER A 439 2.57 -10.55 2.14
CA SER A 439 3.90 -9.93 2.03
C SER A 439 4.14 -9.31 0.65
N MET A 440 3.65 -9.97 -0.41
CA MET A 440 3.68 -9.42 -1.77
C MET A 440 2.76 -8.21 -1.90
N GLU A 441 1.55 -8.30 -1.36
CA GLU A 441 0.56 -7.23 -1.39
C GLU A 441 0.99 -6.01 -0.55
N SER A 442 1.93 -6.20 0.38
CA SER A 442 2.59 -5.15 1.18
C SER A 442 3.78 -4.49 0.47
N THR A 443 4.24 -5.03 -0.66
CA THR A 443 5.45 -4.57 -1.33
C THR A 443 5.25 -4.27 -2.81
N GLN A 444 6.04 -3.36 -3.31
CA GLN A 444 6.20 -3.02 -4.71
C GLN A 444 7.56 -3.53 -5.15
N ILE A 445 7.61 -4.19 -6.30
CA ILE A 445 8.89 -4.58 -6.89
C ILE A 445 9.44 -3.38 -7.64
N LYS A 446 10.72 -3.08 -7.39
CA LYS A 446 11.50 -2.17 -8.21
C LYS A 446 12.68 -2.94 -8.80
N VAL A 447 12.84 -2.86 -10.10
CA VAL A 447 13.97 -3.39 -10.83
C VAL A 447 14.86 -2.25 -11.28
N THR A 448 16.16 -2.33 -10.98
CA THR A 448 17.16 -1.34 -11.39
C THR A 448 18.20 -2.02 -12.28
N TYR A 449 18.29 -1.60 -13.53
CA TYR A 449 19.33 -2.01 -14.46
C TYR A 449 20.55 -1.12 -14.26
N MET A 450 21.66 -1.73 -13.89
CA MET A 450 22.93 -1.04 -13.70
C MET A 450 23.96 -1.51 -14.72
N PRO A 451 24.73 -0.57 -15.31
CA PRO A 451 25.86 -0.96 -16.14
C PRO A 451 26.91 -1.64 -15.26
N ALA A 452 27.31 -2.84 -15.68
CA ALA A 452 28.37 -3.63 -15.07
C ALA A 452 29.09 -4.36 -16.20
N GLY A 453 30.41 -4.20 -16.29
CA GLY A 453 31.22 -4.87 -17.29
C GLY A 453 31.78 -6.19 -16.77
N THR A 454 31.90 -7.19 -17.64
CA THR A 454 32.82 -8.32 -17.47
C THR A 454 34.15 -8.09 -18.17
N ILE A 455 34.21 -7.09 -19.05
CA ILE A 455 35.38 -6.69 -19.84
C ILE A 455 35.60 -5.20 -19.58
N PHE A 456 36.84 -4.82 -19.28
CA PHE A 456 37.21 -3.42 -19.02
C PHE A 456 36.81 -2.54 -20.21
N ALA A 457 36.26 -1.36 -19.91
CA ALA A 457 36.13 -0.29 -20.89
C ALA A 457 37.56 0.13 -21.30
N ASN A 458 38.06 -0.45 -22.38
CA ASN A 458 39.27 0.00 -23.07
C ASN A 458 38.89 0.95 -24.19
#